data_AF-J2SPI9-F1
#
_entry.id   AF-J2SPI9-F1
#
_cell.length_a   1.000
_cell.length_b   1.000
_cell.length_c   1.000
_cell.angle_alpha   90.00
_cell.angle_beta   90.00
_cell.angle_gamma   90.00
#
_symmetry.space_group_name_H-M   'P 1'
#
loop_
_entity.id
_entity.type
_entity.pdbx_description
1 polymer ?
#
loop_
_entity_poly.entity_id
_entity_poly.type
_entity_poly.pdbx_seq_one_letter_code
_entity_poly.pdbx_strand_id
1 'polypeptide(L)'
;NDTYLVDNVGDTVIERGTSLAEIDTVASSISYTLGSNLENLTLTGGDNLDGTGNALSNRLVGNAGNNTLDGGLGADVMIGGSGNDTYIVDNLKDAVTETSILASEIDTVRSSVSWTLGANLENLTLTGSDNLTGVGNTLNNVLTGNSGNNVLNGGTGLDTLSGGTGDDSYVLDQFGELALLQETADQGRDLLNITYASTSTTSTVDLSQSNLQNVENVTLTGLGTFSVIGNDLN
;
A
#
# COMPACT_ATOMS: atom_id res chain seq x y z
N ASN A 1 22.11 -24.76 -3.48
CA ASN A 1 21.45 -24.63 -2.17
C ASN A 1 22.50 -24.42 -1.11
N ASP A 2 23.00 -23.20 -1.07
CA ASP A 2 23.95 -22.69 -0.11
C ASP A 2 23.25 -21.71 0.84
N THR A 3 23.85 -21.52 2.00
CA THR A 3 23.39 -20.54 2.99
C THR A 3 24.56 -19.73 3.48
N TYR A 4 24.43 -18.42 3.35
CA TYR A 4 25.44 -17.43 3.69
C TYR A 4 24.99 -16.66 4.93
N LEU A 5 25.89 -16.50 5.90
CA LEU A 5 25.67 -15.65 7.06
C LEU A 5 26.40 -14.34 6.84
N VAL A 6 25.70 -13.23 6.98
CA VAL A 6 26.24 -11.86 6.84
C VAL A 6 25.99 -11.09 8.12
N ASP A 7 27.05 -10.79 8.86
CA ASP A 7 26.97 -10.10 10.15
C ASP A 7 27.70 -8.75 10.16
N ASN A 8 28.41 -8.44 9.09
CA ASN A 8 29.19 -7.22 8.99
C ASN A 8 29.18 -6.63 7.57
N VAL A 9 29.18 -5.31 7.48
CA VAL A 9 29.10 -4.56 6.19
C VAL A 9 30.27 -4.82 5.24
N GLY A 10 31.36 -5.40 5.73
CA GLY A 10 32.51 -5.81 4.92
C GLY A 10 32.36 -7.19 4.29
N ASP A 11 31.31 -7.95 4.62
CA ASP A 11 31.08 -9.26 4.05
C ASP A 11 30.61 -9.12 2.59
N THR A 12 31.05 -10.03 1.73
CA THR A 12 30.62 -10.08 0.34
C THR A 12 30.24 -11.51 0.00
N VAL A 13 28.98 -11.72 -0.34
CA VAL A 13 28.50 -13.00 -0.87
C VAL A 13 28.64 -12.97 -2.39
N ILE A 14 29.26 -14.00 -2.95
CA ILE A 14 29.40 -14.17 -4.39
C ILE A 14 28.86 -15.54 -4.76
N GLU A 15 27.64 -15.56 -5.31
CA GLU A 15 27.05 -16.76 -5.88
C GLU A 15 27.31 -16.84 -7.38
N ARG A 16 27.93 -17.94 -7.82
CA ARG A 16 28.35 -18.15 -9.21
C ARG A 16 27.56 -19.27 -9.89
N GLY A 17 26.81 -20.05 -9.13
CA GLY A 17 25.82 -20.98 -9.62
C GLY A 17 24.78 -20.22 -10.44
N THR A 18 24.44 -20.75 -11.60
CA THR A 18 23.37 -20.20 -12.46
C THR A 18 22.23 -21.21 -12.63
N SER A 19 22.22 -22.24 -11.79
CA SER A 19 21.19 -23.28 -11.82
C SER A 19 19.93 -22.73 -11.18
N LEU A 20 18.86 -22.60 -11.97
CA LEU A 20 17.55 -22.17 -11.45
C LEU A 20 16.89 -23.20 -10.53
N ALA A 21 17.48 -24.40 -10.39
CA ALA A 21 17.01 -25.44 -9.48
C ALA A 21 17.69 -25.34 -8.10
N GLU A 22 18.79 -24.60 -8.01
CA GLU A 22 19.44 -24.29 -6.74
C GLU A 22 18.80 -23.01 -6.20
N ILE A 23 18.46 -23.03 -4.91
CA ILE A 23 17.89 -21.88 -4.21
C ILE A 23 18.85 -21.55 -3.08
N ASP A 24 19.44 -20.37 -3.16
CA ASP A 24 20.50 -19.93 -2.27
C ASP A 24 19.98 -18.81 -1.35
N THR A 25 20.45 -18.83 -0.10
CA THR A 25 19.88 -18.01 0.97
C THR A 25 20.95 -17.17 1.67
N VAL A 26 20.66 -15.89 1.89
CA VAL A 26 21.40 -15.03 2.80
C VAL A 26 20.61 -14.86 4.08
N ALA A 27 21.20 -15.20 5.23
CA ALA A 27 20.70 -14.79 6.53
C ALA A 27 21.58 -13.64 7.03
N SER A 28 21.00 -12.46 7.23
CA SER A 28 21.74 -11.25 7.58
C SER A 28 21.30 -10.64 8.89
N SER A 29 22.24 -10.18 9.72
CA SER A 29 21.96 -9.37 10.92
C SER A 29 22.21 -7.88 10.70
N ILE A 30 22.32 -7.45 9.44
CA ILE A 30 22.42 -6.06 8.99
C ILE A 30 21.49 -5.85 7.78
N SER A 31 21.28 -4.61 7.37
CA SER A 31 20.58 -4.35 6.11
C SER A 31 21.37 -4.93 4.94
N TYR A 32 20.68 -5.56 3.99
CA TYR A 32 21.34 -6.32 2.93
C TYR A 32 20.60 -6.26 1.59
N THR A 33 21.37 -6.16 0.51
CA THR A 33 20.88 -6.25 -0.87
C THR A 33 21.39 -7.53 -1.50
N LEU A 34 20.49 -8.37 -2.03
CA LEU A 34 20.87 -9.61 -2.70
C LEU A 34 21.68 -9.31 -3.97
N GLY A 35 22.85 -9.94 -4.05
CA GLY A 35 23.62 -10.04 -5.28
C GLY A 35 22.93 -10.94 -6.31
N SER A 36 23.53 -11.06 -7.51
CA SER A 36 23.04 -11.96 -8.55
C SER A 36 22.99 -13.42 -8.10
N ASN A 37 22.05 -14.19 -8.65
CA ASN A 37 21.86 -15.63 -8.39
C ASN A 37 21.58 -15.96 -6.92
N LEU A 38 21.11 -14.99 -6.13
CA LEU A 38 20.60 -15.24 -4.78
C LEU A 38 19.10 -15.03 -4.80
N GLU A 39 18.36 -15.99 -4.25
CA GLU A 39 16.89 -16.01 -4.28
C GLU A 39 16.29 -15.58 -2.95
N ASN A 40 16.90 -15.94 -1.82
CA ASN A 40 16.29 -15.71 -0.51
C ASN A 40 17.12 -14.77 0.36
N LEU A 41 16.44 -13.84 1.03
CA LEU A 41 16.97 -13.04 2.12
C LEU A 41 16.15 -13.28 3.39
N THR A 42 16.81 -13.51 4.51
CA THR A 42 16.22 -13.52 5.85
C THR A 42 16.98 -12.55 6.74
N LEU A 43 16.32 -11.49 7.16
CA LEU A 43 16.83 -10.57 8.18
C LEU A 43 16.69 -11.24 9.56
N THR A 44 17.69 -11.05 10.40
CA THR A 44 17.78 -11.68 11.73
C THR A 44 17.99 -10.62 12.80
N GLY A 45 17.87 -11.00 14.07
CA GLY A 45 17.91 -10.06 15.19
C GLY A 45 16.59 -9.31 15.38
N GLY A 46 16.65 -8.11 15.92
CA GLY A 46 15.47 -7.25 16.14
C GLY A 46 15.77 -5.77 15.92
N ASP A 47 16.86 -5.48 15.21
CA ASP A 47 17.16 -4.12 14.76
C ASP A 47 16.28 -3.77 13.56
N ASN A 48 16.07 -2.48 13.32
CA ASN A 48 15.39 -1.98 12.12
C ASN A 48 16.33 -2.12 10.93
N LEU A 49 16.11 -3.15 10.12
CA LEU A 49 16.95 -3.52 8.99
C LEU A 49 16.17 -3.46 7.68
N ASP A 50 16.86 -3.15 6.58
CA ASP A 50 16.27 -3.12 5.25
C ASP A 50 16.75 -4.31 4.42
N GLY A 51 15.85 -4.89 3.64
CA GLY A 51 16.12 -5.99 2.72
C GLY A 51 15.78 -5.60 1.30
N THR A 52 16.74 -5.75 0.39
CA THR A 52 16.50 -5.52 -1.04
C THR A 52 16.83 -6.79 -1.83
N GLY A 53 15.92 -7.20 -2.71
CA GLY A 53 16.11 -8.29 -3.65
C GLY A 53 16.89 -7.84 -4.88
N ASN A 54 16.67 -8.53 -5.99
CA ASN A 54 17.31 -8.31 -7.28
C ASN A 54 16.28 -8.47 -8.42
N ALA A 55 16.70 -8.88 -9.61
CA ALA A 55 15.80 -9.02 -10.76
C ALA A 55 15.16 -10.43 -10.89
N LEU A 56 15.50 -11.35 -9.99
CA LEU A 56 14.93 -12.70 -9.91
C LEU A 56 13.65 -12.68 -9.07
N SER A 57 12.92 -13.78 -9.04
CA SER A 57 11.86 -13.99 -8.04
C SER A 57 12.50 -14.28 -6.68
N ASN A 58 12.49 -13.29 -5.80
CA ASN A 58 13.07 -13.32 -4.49
C ASN A 58 12.05 -13.61 -3.39
N ARG A 59 12.53 -14.20 -2.29
CA ARG A 59 11.80 -14.33 -1.03
C ARG A 59 12.52 -13.56 0.07
N LEU A 60 11.91 -12.49 0.56
CA LEU A 60 12.42 -11.62 1.60
C LEU A 60 11.61 -11.87 2.88
N VAL A 61 12.30 -12.19 3.96
CA VAL A 61 11.73 -12.35 5.30
C VAL A 61 12.40 -11.34 6.22
N GLY A 62 11.61 -10.44 6.80
CA GLY A 62 12.01 -9.48 7.80
C GLY A 62 12.24 -10.11 9.18
N ASN A 63 12.53 -9.27 10.15
CA ASN A 63 12.77 -9.63 11.54
C ASN A 63 11.66 -9.01 12.44
N ALA A 64 11.96 -8.78 13.72
CA ALA A 64 10.99 -8.18 14.66
C ALA A 64 11.13 -6.64 14.79
N GLY A 65 12.03 -6.04 14.03
CA GLY A 65 12.20 -4.59 13.93
C GLY A 65 11.47 -4.07 12.69
N ASN A 66 11.42 -2.75 12.57
CA ASN A 66 10.78 -2.10 11.43
C ASN A 66 11.64 -2.30 10.18
N ASN A 67 11.15 -3.03 9.19
CA ASN A 67 11.87 -3.35 7.97
C ASN A 67 11.33 -2.62 6.74
N THR A 68 12.22 -2.14 5.88
CA THR A 68 11.86 -1.87 4.48
C THR A 68 12.22 -3.09 3.64
N LEU A 69 11.24 -3.71 3.00
CA LEU A 69 11.41 -4.83 2.09
C LEU A 69 11.11 -4.39 0.66
N ASP A 70 12.09 -4.50 -0.21
CA ASP A 70 12.01 -4.20 -1.64
C ASP A 70 12.41 -5.43 -2.44
N GLY A 71 11.46 -6.10 -3.10
CA GLY A 71 11.71 -7.31 -3.88
C GLY A 71 12.62 -7.08 -5.10
N GLY A 72 12.65 -5.85 -5.61
CA GLY A 72 13.18 -5.55 -6.94
C GLY A 72 12.18 -5.88 -8.05
N LEU A 73 12.70 -6.11 -9.27
CA LEU A 73 11.86 -6.21 -10.49
C LEU A 73 11.11 -7.55 -10.62
N GLY A 74 11.36 -8.47 -9.69
CA GLY A 74 10.98 -9.88 -9.75
C GLY A 74 9.50 -10.12 -9.60
N ALA A 75 9.12 -11.38 -9.38
CA ALA A 75 7.82 -11.69 -8.81
C ALA A 75 8.11 -12.22 -7.41
N ASP A 76 7.98 -11.34 -6.44
CA ASP A 76 8.65 -11.49 -5.15
C ASP A 76 7.67 -11.82 -4.03
N VAL A 77 8.20 -12.41 -2.96
CA VAL A 77 7.44 -12.67 -1.73
C VAL A 77 8.11 -11.91 -0.60
N MET A 78 7.42 -10.93 -0.02
CA MET A 78 7.90 -10.13 1.10
C MET A 78 7.06 -10.40 2.34
N ILE A 79 7.72 -10.78 3.43
CA ILE A 79 7.10 -11.06 4.73
C ILE A 79 7.82 -10.21 5.77
N GLY A 80 7.14 -9.22 6.36
CA GLY A 80 7.71 -8.28 7.33
C GLY A 80 7.97 -8.93 8.67
N GLY A 81 6.91 -9.21 9.43
CA GLY A 81 7.01 -10.03 10.64
C GLY A 81 6.38 -9.34 11.84
N SER A 82 7.16 -8.60 12.61
CA SER A 82 6.66 -7.74 13.69
C SER A 82 7.38 -6.41 13.59
N GLY A 83 6.83 -5.36 14.19
CA GLY A 83 7.25 -3.99 13.92
C GLY A 83 6.40 -3.33 12.84
N ASN A 84 6.74 -2.10 12.49
CA ASN A 84 6.09 -1.35 11.43
C ASN A 84 6.92 -1.49 10.15
N ASP A 85 6.46 -2.33 9.25
CA ASP A 85 7.14 -2.69 8.03
C ASP A 85 6.67 -1.86 6.84
N THR A 86 7.56 -1.69 5.87
CA THR A 86 7.28 -1.03 4.58
C THR A 86 7.63 -1.96 3.44
N TYR A 87 6.66 -2.19 2.57
CA TYR A 87 6.79 -3.07 1.41
C TYR A 87 6.80 -2.24 0.12
N ILE A 88 7.82 -2.42 -0.71
CA ILE A 88 7.92 -1.80 -2.03
C ILE A 88 7.41 -2.80 -3.07
N VAL A 89 6.29 -2.47 -3.72
CA VAL A 89 5.65 -3.33 -4.72
C VAL A 89 5.72 -2.66 -6.09
N ASP A 90 6.50 -3.23 -6.99
CA ASP A 90 6.64 -2.74 -8.37
C ASP A 90 6.08 -3.70 -9.42
N ASN A 91 5.71 -4.92 -9.01
CA ASN A 91 5.21 -5.96 -9.89
C ASN A 91 3.86 -6.50 -9.42
N LEU A 92 2.91 -6.64 -10.34
CA LEU A 92 1.58 -7.21 -10.05
C LEU A 92 1.60 -8.67 -9.56
N LYS A 93 2.74 -9.35 -9.68
CA LYS A 93 2.95 -10.71 -9.19
C LYS A 93 3.65 -10.78 -7.83
N ASP A 94 4.00 -9.64 -7.25
CA ASP A 94 4.50 -9.60 -5.89
C ASP A 94 3.42 -10.05 -4.90
N ALA A 95 3.87 -10.64 -3.80
CA ALA A 95 3.04 -11.04 -2.69
C ALA A 95 3.59 -10.44 -1.40
N VAL A 96 2.79 -9.61 -0.75
CA VAL A 96 3.06 -9.08 0.59
C VAL A 96 2.30 -9.92 1.61
N THR A 97 2.94 -10.26 2.72
CA THR A 97 2.31 -10.95 3.84
C THR A 97 2.75 -10.34 5.15
N GLU A 98 1.82 -9.67 5.83
CA GLU A 98 2.00 -9.24 7.21
C GLU A 98 1.36 -10.25 8.16
N THR A 99 2.17 -10.78 9.08
CA THR A 99 1.77 -11.85 9.98
C THR A 99 1.38 -11.37 11.37
N SER A 100 1.82 -10.17 11.76
CA SER A 100 1.39 -9.59 13.02
C SER A 100 -0.06 -9.16 12.95
N ILE A 101 -0.71 -9.16 14.11
CA ILE A 101 -2.10 -8.73 14.30
C ILE A 101 -2.20 -7.64 15.39
N LEU A 102 -1.07 -7.07 15.79
CA LEU A 102 -1.03 -6.03 16.81
C LEU A 102 -1.50 -4.72 16.20
N ALA A 103 -2.65 -4.21 16.64
CA ALA A 103 -3.21 -2.96 16.11
C ALA A 103 -2.37 -1.69 16.38
N SER A 104 -1.27 -1.81 17.15
CA SER A 104 -0.29 -0.73 17.32
C SER A 104 0.79 -0.73 16.26
N GLU A 105 0.95 -1.84 15.56
CA GLU A 105 1.84 -1.95 14.41
C GLU A 105 1.09 -1.44 13.18
N ILE A 106 1.78 -0.62 12.39
CA ILE A 106 1.19 0.12 11.26
C ILE A 106 2.08 -0.11 10.05
N ASP A 107 1.60 -0.99 9.18
CA ASP A 107 2.35 -1.50 8.05
C ASP A 107 1.92 -0.80 6.76
N THR A 108 2.90 -0.55 5.88
CA THR A 108 2.71 0.30 4.70
C THR A 108 3.13 -0.41 3.43
N VAL A 109 2.24 -0.45 2.44
CA VAL A 109 2.61 -0.78 1.07
C VAL A 109 2.83 0.49 0.27
N ARG A 110 3.99 0.60 -0.37
CA ARG A 110 4.27 1.63 -1.39
C ARG A 110 4.28 0.93 -2.74
N SER A 111 3.32 1.23 -3.60
CA SER A 111 3.15 0.52 -4.86
C SER A 111 3.27 1.43 -6.07
N SER A 112 4.00 1.01 -7.10
CA SER A 112 4.00 1.66 -8.43
C SER A 112 3.07 0.97 -9.42
N VAL A 113 2.26 0.02 -8.96
CA VAL A 113 1.23 -0.68 -9.73
C VAL A 113 -0.10 -0.61 -8.97
N SER A 114 -1.20 -1.00 -9.62
CA SER A 114 -2.48 -1.12 -8.92
C SER A 114 -2.38 -2.21 -7.86
N TRP A 115 -2.88 -1.94 -6.65
CA TRP A 115 -2.69 -2.81 -5.51
C TRP A 115 -3.93 -2.93 -4.63
N THR A 116 -4.09 -4.09 -4.02
CA THR A 116 -5.11 -4.37 -3.01
C THR A 116 -4.41 -4.82 -1.74
N LEU A 117 -4.65 -4.13 -0.63
CA LEU A 117 -4.06 -4.50 0.65
C LEU A 117 -4.55 -5.89 1.08
N GLY A 118 -3.60 -6.74 1.48
CA GLY A 118 -3.86 -7.97 2.22
C GLY A 118 -4.28 -7.66 3.67
N ALA A 119 -4.54 -8.70 4.47
CA ALA A 119 -4.83 -8.54 5.89
C ALA A 119 -3.64 -7.91 6.65
N ASN A 120 -3.93 -7.23 7.76
CA ASN A 120 -2.95 -6.62 8.67
C ASN A 120 -2.04 -5.57 7.99
N LEU A 121 -2.51 -4.95 6.91
CA LEU A 121 -1.83 -3.82 6.28
C LEU A 121 -2.73 -2.60 6.43
N GLU A 122 -2.22 -1.53 7.00
CA GLU A 122 -3.01 -0.34 7.33
C GLU A 122 -2.91 0.73 6.24
N ASN A 123 -1.75 0.87 5.60
CA ASN A 123 -1.50 1.97 4.69
C ASN A 123 -1.16 1.50 3.27
N LEU A 124 -1.71 2.20 2.28
CA LEU A 124 -1.31 2.11 0.88
C LEU A 124 -0.90 3.50 0.38
N THR A 125 0.30 3.61 -0.19
CA THR A 125 0.74 4.78 -0.94
C THR A 125 1.04 4.37 -2.38
N LEU A 126 0.26 4.88 -3.33
CA LEU A 126 0.56 4.75 -4.74
C LEU A 126 1.70 5.71 -5.10
N THR A 127 2.59 5.26 -5.97
CA THR A 127 3.80 5.99 -6.37
C THR A 127 3.86 6.09 -7.89
N GLY A 128 4.80 6.88 -8.40
CA GLY A 128 4.88 7.18 -9.83
C GLY A 128 3.82 8.17 -10.27
N SER A 129 3.42 8.10 -11.55
CA SER A 129 2.47 9.03 -12.17
C SER A 129 1.43 8.32 -13.04
N ASP A 130 1.39 6.99 -12.96
CA ASP A 130 0.44 6.18 -13.72
C ASP A 130 -0.96 6.26 -13.08
N ASN A 131 -1.98 6.00 -13.89
CA ASN A 131 -3.36 5.91 -13.42
C ASN A 131 -3.56 4.56 -12.74
N LEU A 132 -3.56 4.54 -11.41
CA LEU A 132 -3.54 3.31 -10.62
C LEU A 132 -4.83 3.13 -9.81
N THR A 133 -5.10 1.90 -9.39
CA THR A 133 -6.19 1.58 -8.47
C THR A 133 -5.62 1.11 -7.16
N GLY A 134 -6.02 1.75 -6.07
CA GLY A 134 -5.71 1.35 -4.69
C GLY A 134 -6.96 0.82 -4.01
N VAL A 135 -6.89 -0.39 -3.47
CA VAL A 135 -7.98 -1.00 -2.69
C VAL A 135 -7.48 -1.35 -1.30
N GLY A 136 -8.19 -0.94 -0.26
CA GLY A 136 -7.91 -1.33 1.12
C GLY A 136 -8.43 -2.74 1.44
N ASN A 137 -8.63 -3.01 2.73
CA ASN A 137 -9.06 -4.30 3.26
C ASN A 137 -10.26 -4.14 4.20
N THR A 138 -10.28 -4.82 5.35
CA THR A 138 -11.36 -4.74 6.33
C THR A 138 -11.04 -3.86 7.55
N LEU A 139 -9.87 -3.26 7.58
CA LEU A 139 -9.37 -2.38 8.63
C LEU A 139 -9.73 -0.93 8.31
N ASN A 140 -9.35 -0.01 9.20
CA ASN A 140 -9.38 1.42 8.88
C ASN A 140 -8.08 1.76 8.14
N ASN A 141 -8.12 1.84 6.82
CA ASN A 141 -6.96 2.08 6.00
C ASN A 141 -6.70 3.57 5.72
N VAL A 142 -5.43 3.90 5.46
CA VAL A 142 -5.03 5.18 4.87
C VAL A 142 -4.53 4.92 3.45
N LEU A 143 -5.28 5.39 2.46
CA LEU A 143 -4.93 5.29 1.03
C LEU A 143 -4.52 6.65 0.51
N THR A 144 -3.29 6.75 0.02
CA THR A 144 -2.74 7.92 -0.64
C THR A 144 -2.44 7.58 -2.11
N GLY A 145 -3.00 8.35 -3.03
CA GLY A 145 -2.75 8.24 -4.46
C GLY A 145 -1.47 8.97 -4.90
N ASN A 146 -1.22 8.96 -6.20
CA ASN A 146 -0.05 9.53 -6.85
C ASN A 146 -0.42 10.77 -7.70
N SER A 147 0.33 11.07 -8.75
CA SER A 147 0.03 12.22 -9.62
C SER A 147 -0.80 11.89 -10.88
N GLY A 148 -1.22 10.63 -11.03
CA GLY A 148 -2.10 10.17 -12.10
C GLY A 148 -3.54 10.06 -11.62
N ASN A 149 -4.46 9.76 -12.54
CA ASN A 149 -5.88 9.61 -12.22
C ASN A 149 -6.12 8.28 -11.51
N ASN A 150 -6.30 8.32 -10.19
CA ASN A 150 -6.37 7.15 -9.34
C ASN A 150 -7.82 6.78 -9.00
N VAL A 151 -8.04 5.48 -8.77
CA VAL A 151 -9.29 4.99 -8.17
C VAL A 151 -8.96 4.45 -6.78
N LEU A 152 -9.49 5.07 -5.74
CA LEU A 152 -9.26 4.69 -4.35
C LEU A 152 -10.55 4.14 -3.73
N ASN A 153 -10.48 2.91 -3.23
CA ASN A 153 -11.57 2.25 -2.52
C ASN A 153 -11.03 1.72 -1.19
N GLY A 154 -11.50 2.27 -0.07
CA GLY A 154 -11.08 1.83 1.27
C GLY A 154 -11.38 0.36 1.56
N GLY A 155 -12.34 -0.23 0.86
CA GLY A 155 -12.91 -1.52 1.27
C GLY A 155 -13.90 -1.27 2.40
N THR A 156 -13.98 -2.20 3.35
CA THR A 156 -14.82 -1.99 4.54
C THR A 156 -13.97 -1.40 5.64
N GLY A 157 -14.52 -0.50 6.43
CA GLY A 157 -13.75 0.12 7.50
C GLY A 157 -14.18 1.57 7.64
N LEU A 158 -13.42 2.34 8.42
CA LEU A 158 -13.51 3.79 8.39
C LEU A 158 -12.20 4.33 7.83
N ASP A 159 -12.18 4.53 6.51
CA ASP A 159 -10.97 4.78 5.75
C ASP A 159 -10.69 6.28 5.54
N THR A 160 -9.41 6.61 5.39
CA THR A 160 -8.92 7.94 5.02
C THR A 160 -8.35 7.85 3.60
N LEU A 161 -8.92 8.63 2.67
CA LEU A 161 -8.54 8.59 1.25
C LEU A 161 -8.02 9.97 0.82
N SER A 162 -6.91 9.99 0.08
CA SER A 162 -6.36 11.19 -0.56
C SER A 162 -5.79 10.82 -1.92
N GLY A 163 -6.27 11.41 -3.00
CA GLY A 163 -5.98 11.04 -4.39
C GLY A 163 -4.65 11.57 -4.90
N GLY A 164 -4.24 12.73 -4.39
CA GLY A 164 -3.04 13.40 -4.90
C GLY A 164 -3.44 14.36 -6.02
N THR A 165 -2.69 14.42 -7.12
CA THR A 165 -3.10 15.22 -8.28
C THR A 165 -3.58 14.28 -9.39
N GLY A 166 -4.45 14.74 -10.26
CA GLY A 166 -5.10 13.90 -11.27
C GLY A 166 -6.61 14.03 -11.14
N ASP A 167 -7.35 13.57 -12.13
CA ASP A 167 -8.81 13.43 -12.00
C ASP A 167 -9.09 12.09 -11.27
N ASP A 168 -9.23 12.15 -9.95
CA ASP A 168 -9.33 10.98 -9.07
C ASP A 168 -10.76 10.52 -8.81
N SER A 169 -10.93 9.26 -8.37
CA SER A 169 -12.22 8.69 -8.00
C SER A 169 -12.15 7.99 -6.64
N TYR A 170 -13.01 8.40 -5.72
CA TYR A 170 -13.17 7.81 -4.40
C TYR A 170 -14.43 6.97 -4.32
N VAL A 171 -14.29 5.73 -3.87
CA VAL A 171 -15.42 4.84 -3.59
C VAL A 171 -15.63 4.81 -2.08
N LEU A 172 -16.76 5.34 -1.62
CA LEU A 172 -17.13 5.33 -0.21
C LEU A 172 -18.26 4.32 0.04
N ASP A 173 -18.01 3.40 0.95
CA ASP A 173 -18.94 2.35 1.36
C ASP A 173 -19.50 2.57 2.78
N GLN A 174 -19.03 3.63 3.45
CA GLN A 174 -19.46 4.03 4.77
C GLN A 174 -19.58 5.56 4.90
N PHE A 175 -20.71 6.02 5.44
CA PHE A 175 -20.98 7.46 5.60
C PHE A 175 -19.89 8.24 6.35
N GLY A 176 -19.24 7.61 7.32
CA GLY A 176 -18.20 8.26 8.13
C GLY A 176 -16.97 8.67 7.32
N GLU A 177 -16.70 8.03 6.18
CA GLU A 177 -15.53 8.31 5.34
C GLU A 177 -15.62 9.68 4.66
N LEU A 178 -16.84 10.24 4.51
CA LEU A 178 -17.03 11.60 4.00
C LEU A 178 -16.25 12.64 4.81
N ALA A 179 -16.09 12.43 6.12
CA ALA A 179 -15.34 13.33 6.99
C ALA A 179 -13.82 13.11 6.93
N LEU A 180 -13.37 12.02 6.29
CA LEU A 180 -11.97 11.59 6.23
C LEU A 180 -11.38 11.66 4.83
N LEU A 181 -12.18 12.00 3.82
CA LEU A 181 -11.68 12.35 2.50
C LEU A 181 -10.81 13.61 2.58
N GLN A 182 -9.63 13.57 1.96
CA GLN A 182 -8.69 14.68 1.91
C GLN A 182 -8.40 15.08 0.47
N GLU A 183 -8.97 16.21 0.08
CA GLU A 183 -8.75 16.81 -1.22
C GLU A 183 -8.27 18.25 -1.12
N THR A 184 -7.20 18.59 -1.84
CA THR A 184 -6.63 19.95 -1.83
C THR A 184 -6.91 20.69 -3.14
N ALA A 185 -6.80 22.01 -3.10
CA ALA A 185 -7.14 22.84 -4.25
C ALA A 185 -6.18 22.60 -5.44
N ASP A 186 -6.69 22.78 -6.65
CA ASP A 186 -5.95 22.69 -7.91
C ASP A 186 -5.34 21.29 -8.20
N GLN A 187 -5.92 20.22 -7.66
CA GLN A 187 -5.44 18.86 -7.84
C GLN A 187 -6.05 18.09 -9.01
N GLY A 188 -7.22 18.48 -9.50
CA GLY A 188 -7.84 17.84 -10.65
C GLY A 188 -9.33 18.07 -10.67
N ARG A 189 -10.06 17.18 -11.36
CA ARG A 189 -11.51 17.07 -11.22
C ARG A 189 -11.87 15.71 -10.68
N ASP A 190 -12.39 15.72 -9.47
CA ASP A 190 -12.50 14.51 -8.67
C ASP A 190 -13.94 14.02 -8.57
N LEU A 191 -14.07 12.70 -8.44
CA LEU A 191 -15.34 12.00 -8.38
C LEU A 191 -15.50 11.28 -7.05
N LEU A 192 -16.59 11.61 -6.36
CA LEU A 192 -17.05 10.89 -5.20
C LEU A 192 -18.15 9.90 -5.59
N ASN A 193 -17.89 8.60 -5.46
CA ASN A 193 -18.85 7.53 -5.70
C ASN A 193 -19.36 6.96 -4.37
N ILE A 194 -20.60 7.29 -4.03
CA ILE A 194 -21.26 6.86 -2.80
C ILE A 194 -22.01 5.55 -3.03
N THR A 195 -21.61 4.51 -2.32
CA THR A 195 -22.16 3.16 -2.44
C THR A 195 -22.94 2.68 -1.20
N TYR A 196 -22.77 3.35 -0.05
CA TYR A 196 -23.51 3.01 1.17
C TYR A 196 -25.00 3.30 1.07
N ALA A 197 -25.82 2.62 1.88
CA ALA A 197 -27.26 2.87 1.90
C ALA A 197 -27.62 4.15 2.69
N SER A 198 -28.50 4.96 2.13
CA SER A 198 -29.07 6.13 2.78
C SER A 198 -29.99 5.74 3.94
N THR A 199 -29.86 6.46 5.04
CA THR A 199 -30.73 6.41 6.22
C THR A 199 -31.22 7.82 6.57
N SER A 200 -32.03 7.98 7.61
CA SER A 200 -32.44 9.31 8.08
C SER A 200 -31.27 10.21 8.51
N THR A 201 -30.10 9.64 8.80
CA THR A 201 -28.91 10.39 9.26
C THR A 201 -27.78 10.43 8.23
N THR A 202 -27.84 9.64 7.16
CA THR A 202 -26.77 9.49 6.15
C THR A 202 -27.18 9.89 4.74
N SER A 203 -28.39 10.44 4.58
CA SER A 203 -29.00 10.77 3.28
C SER A 203 -28.46 12.05 2.64
N THR A 204 -27.63 12.84 3.34
CA THR A 204 -27.10 14.09 2.82
C THR A 204 -25.61 13.96 2.53
N VAL A 205 -25.21 14.31 1.31
CA VAL A 205 -23.83 14.49 0.89
C VAL A 205 -23.62 15.99 0.70
N ASP A 206 -22.80 16.60 1.54
CA ASP A 206 -22.59 18.05 1.57
C ASP A 206 -21.19 18.43 1.12
N LEU A 207 -21.05 18.79 -0.16
CA LEU A 207 -19.77 19.18 -0.73
C LEU A 207 -19.29 20.56 -0.27
N SER A 208 -20.14 21.34 0.41
CA SER A 208 -19.72 22.64 0.96
C SER A 208 -18.81 22.51 2.18
N GLN A 209 -18.63 21.30 2.70
CA GLN A 209 -17.68 21.00 3.77
C GLN A 209 -16.23 21.24 3.32
N SER A 210 -15.39 21.74 4.22
CA SER A 210 -14.03 22.18 3.89
C SER A 210 -13.12 21.09 3.34
N ASN A 211 -13.39 19.82 3.65
CA ASN A 211 -12.61 18.68 3.14
C ASN A 211 -13.16 18.11 1.83
N LEU A 212 -14.37 18.52 1.42
CA LEU A 212 -15.06 18.08 0.20
C LEU A 212 -15.22 19.22 -0.82
N GLN A 213 -14.81 20.45 -0.48
CA GLN A 213 -14.99 21.64 -1.32
C GLN A 213 -14.28 21.54 -2.68
N ASN A 214 -13.26 20.68 -2.79
CA ASN A 214 -12.49 20.46 -4.02
C ASN A 214 -12.90 19.15 -4.72
N VAL A 215 -14.10 18.64 -4.45
CA VAL A 215 -14.71 17.53 -5.20
C VAL A 215 -15.74 18.11 -6.17
N GLU A 216 -15.56 17.81 -7.45
CA GLU A 216 -16.37 18.37 -8.56
C GLU A 216 -17.61 17.52 -8.85
N ASN A 217 -17.49 16.20 -8.70
CA ASN A 217 -18.52 15.26 -9.17
C ASN A 217 -18.95 14.32 -8.05
N VAL A 218 -20.25 14.02 -8.01
CA VAL A 218 -20.81 12.99 -7.13
C VAL A 218 -21.65 12.02 -7.94
N THR A 219 -21.41 10.74 -7.74
CA THR A 219 -22.26 9.65 -8.21
C THR A 219 -22.84 8.93 -7.00
N LEU A 220 -24.16 8.73 -7.02
CA LEU A 220 -24.89 8.05 -5.95
C LEU A 220 -25.40 6.71 -6.48
N THR A 221 -24.78 5.61 -6.05
CA THR A 221 -25.17 4.24 -6.43
C THR A 221 -25.73 3.43 -5.27
N GLY A 222 -25.57 3.93 -4.04
CA GLY A 222 -26.15 3.34 -2.84
C GLY A 222 -27.68 3.31 -2.81
N LEU A 223 -28.24 2.40 -2.02
CA LEU A 223 -29.69 2.24 -1.88
C LEU A 223 -30.32 3.42 -1.11
N GLY A 224 -31.50 3.85 -1.55
CA GLY A 224 -32.29 4.89 -0.87
C GLY A 224 -32.20 6.26 -1.54
N THR A 225 -32.85 7.25 -0.93
CA THR A 225 -32.89 8.63 -1.46
C THR A 225 -31.78 9.45 -0.82
N PHE A 226 -31.04 10.18 -1.64
CA PHE A 226 -30.01 11.12 -1.22
C PHE A 226 -30.39 12.56 -1.57
N SER A 227 -29.87 13.51 -0.80
CA SER A 227 -29.77 14.92 -1.15
C SER A 227 -28.29 15.27 -1.28
N VAL A 228 -27.95 15.98 -2.35
CA VAL A 228 -26.60 16.52 -2.55
C VAL A 228 -26.67 18.03 -2.38
N ILE A 229 -25.78 18.58 -1.56
CA ILE A 229 -25.51 20.01 -1.46
C ILE A 229 -24.19 20.25 -2.19
N GLY A 230 -24.20 21.08 -3.23
CA GLY A 230 -23.01 21.43 -4.00
C GLY A 230 -22.09 22.40 -3.24
N ASN A 231 -20.90 22.63 -3.79
CA ASN A 231 -19.99 23.69 -3.34
C ASN A 231 -20.04 24.89 -4.29
N ASP A 232 -19.41 26.00 -3.90
CA ASP A 232 -19.35 27.24 -4.69
C ASP A 232 -18.22 27.23 -5.74
N LEU A 233 -17.36 26.20 -5.73
CA LEU A 233 -16.17 26.13 -6.57
C LEU A 233 -16.46 25.51 -7.95
N ASN A 234 -17.58 24.79 -8.11
CA ASN A 234 -17.94 24.08 -9.34
C ASN A 234 -19.44 24.12 -9.70
#